data_AF-A0A2G8STG4-F1
#
_entry.id   AF-A0A2G8STG4-F1
#
_cell.length_a   1.000
_cell.length_b   1.000
_cell.length_c   1.000
_cell.angle_alpha   90.00
_cell.angle_beta   90.00
_cell.angle_gamma   90.00
#
_symmetry.space_group_name_H-M   'P 1'
#
loop_
_entity.id
_entity.type
_entity.pdbx_description
1 polymer ?
#
loop_
_entity_poly.entity_id
_entity_poly.type
_entity_poly.pdbx_seq_one_letter_code
_entity_poly.pdbx_strand_id
1 'polypeptide(L)'
;MKYVALLSGGKDSCYNLSHCARNGHELLAAASLGPEQGKEELDSYLYQTVGQDAIEFVARALDVPLYRRVIAGAAVEQGGEYGGRDPSTSGGIQGDETEDLYELLLTVKTHHPEVLGVSVGAILSNYQRVRVEHVYVLSLR
;
A
#
# COMPACT_ATOMS: atom_id res chain seq x y z
N MET A 1 14.09 10.79 -4.31
CA MET A 1 13.54 9.83 -5.31
C MET A 1 12.05 10.06 -5.50
N LYS A 2 11.50 9.72 -6.66
CA LYS A 2 10.08 9.79 -6.97
C LYS A 2 9.32 8.61 -6.37
N TYR A 3 8.24 8.83 -5.63
CA TYR A 3 7.55 7.77 -4.89
C TYR A 3 6.03 7.91 -4.86
N VAL A 4 5.35 6.78 -4.58
CA VAL A 4 3.94 6.72 -4.19
C VAL A 4 3.84 6.50 -2.68
N ALA A 5 2.92 7.19 -2.01
CA ALA A 5 2.66 7.00 -0.58
C ALA A 5 1.45 6.10 -0.33
N LEU A 6 1.61 5.05 0.48
CA LEU A 6 0.48 4.30 1.04
C LEU A 6 -0.10 5.07 2.24
N LEU A 7 -1.34 5.55 2.08
CA LEU A 7 -2.06 6.26 3.12
C LEU A 7 -3.03 5.31 3.86
N SER A 8 -2.99 5.36 5.18
CA SER A 8 -3.89 4.59 6.05
C SER A 8 -4.98 5.44 6.71
N GLY A 9 -4.91 6.77 6.58
CA GLY A 9 -5.75 7.71 7.36
C GLY A 9 -5.23 7.94 8.78
N GLY A 10 -4.22 7.19 9.21
CA GLY A 10 -3.58 7.32 10.52
C GLY A 10 -2.33 8.21 10.52
N LYS A 11 -1.90 8.59 11.73
CA LYS A 11 -0.74 9.45 11.99
C LYS A 11 0.57 8.94 11.39
N ASP A 12 0.75 7.62 11.32
CA ASP A 12 2.04 7.03 10.96
C ASP A 12 2.34 7.20 9.46
N SER A 13 1.31 7.13 8.61
CA SER A 13 1.42 7.45 7.18
C SER A 13 1.74 8.95 6.96
N CYS A 14 1.14 9.85 7.74
CA CYS A 14 1.44 11.28 7.70
C CYS A 14 2.88 11.59 8.17
N TYR A 15 3.34 10.91 9.22
CA TYR A 15 4.72 11.04 9.70
C TYR A 15 5.72 10.56 8.65
N ASN A 16 5.43 9.44 7.98
CA ASN A 16 6.23 8.92 6.88
C ASN A 16 6.36 9.94 5.74
N LEU A 17 5.26 10.57 5.30
CA LEU A 17 5.28 11.64 4.30
C LEU A 17 6.20 12.80 4.69
N SER A 18 6.10 13.28 5.94
CA SER A 18 6.97 14.35 6.43
C SER A 18 8.44 13.98 6.38
N HIS A 19 8.78 12.71 6.68
CA HIS A 19 10.15 12.21 6.57
C HIS A 19 10.63 12.10 5.12
N CYS A 20 9.79 11.61 4.22
CA CYS A 20 10.12 11.57 2.80
C CYS A 20 10.39 12.98 2.25
N ALA A 21 9.57 13.97 2.59
CA ALA A 21 9.79 15.37 2.20
C ALA A 21 11.11 15.92 2.76
N ARG A 22 11.40 15.69 4.05
CA ARG A 22 12.65 16.12 4.69
C ARG A 22 13.91 15.53 4.07
N ASN A 23 13.81 14.34 3.49
CA ASN A 23 14.91 13.65 2.81
C ASN A 23 14.95 13.94 1.28
N GLY A 24 14.16 14.89 0.78
CA GLY A 24 14.19 15.30 -0.62
C GLY A 24 13.57 14.28 -1.59
N HIS A 25 12.63 13.45 -1.11
CA HIS A 25 11.84 12.59 -1.98
C HIS A 25 10.63 13.36 -2.54
N GLU A 26 10.28 13.06 -3.79
CA GLU A 26 9.22 13.72 -4.54
C GLU A 26 7.99 12.80 -4.56
N LEU A 27 6.89 13.26 -3.96
CA LEU A 27 5.62 12.54 -3.93
C LEU A 27 4.91 12.72 -5.27
N LEU A 28 4.54 11.62 -5.93
CA LEU A 28 3.83 11.66 -7.21
C LEU A 28 2.35 11.30 -7.12
N ALA A 29 2.02 10.40 -6.18
CA ALA A 29 0.67 9.90 -6.00
C ALA A 29 0.49 9.39 -4.57
N ALA A 30 -0.75 9.38 -4.11
CA ALA A 30 -1.19 8.66 -2.94
C ALA A 30 -1.98 7.41 -3.35
N ALA A 31 -1.88 6.35 -2.56
CA ALA A 31 -2.63 5.13 -2.78
C ALA A 31 -3.17 4.60 -1.45
N SER A 32 -4.36 3.98 -1.49
CA SER A 32 -4.96 3.38 -0.31
C SER A 32 -5.87 2.21 -0.67
N LEU A 33 -5.84 1.18 0.18
CA LEU A 33 -6.81 0.11 0.20
C LEU A 33 -7.80 0.36 1.34
N GLY A 34 -9.07 0.10 1.07
CA GLY A 34 -10.13 0.26 2.04
C GLY A 34 -11.25 -0.76 1.84
N PRO A 35 -12.17 -0.87 2.80
CA PRO A 35 -13.35 -1.70 2.65
C PRO A 35 -14.28 -1.18 1.56
N GLU A 36 -15.20 -2.05 1.15
CA GLU A 36 -16.35 -1.64 0.36
C GLU A 36 -17.17 -0.57 1.11
N GLN A 37 -17.79 0.37 0.38
CA GLN A 37 -18.58 1.42 1.01
C GLN A 37 -19.67 0.82 1.92
N GLY A 38 -19.73 1.30 3.16
CA GLY A 38 -20.70 0.83 4.16
C GLY A 38 -20.28 -0.39 4.96
N LYS A 39 -19.08 -0.96 4.73
CA LYS A 39 -18.47 -1.96 5.62
C LYS A 39 -17.41 -1.30 6.50
N GLU A 40 -17.63 -1.29 7.81
CA GLU A 40 -16.72 -0.65 8.78
C GLU A 40 -15.64 -1.60 9.33
N GLU A 41 -15.90 -2.91 9.35
CA GLU A 41 -14.95 -3.91 9.83
C GLU A 41 -14.59 -4.94 8.76
N LEU A 42 -13.29 -5.18 8.64
CA LEU A 42 -12.68 -6.25 7.87
C LEU A 42 -11.74 -7.01 8.80
N ASP A 43 -11.70 -8.33 8.66
CA ASP A 43 -10.66 -9.18 9.26
C ASP A 43 -9.35 -9.05 8.44
N SER A 44 -8.79 -7.83 8.40
CA SER A 44 -7.54 -7.50 7.70
C SER A 44 -6.41 -7.27 8.68
N TYR A 45 -5.26 -7.89 8.42
CA TYR A 45 -4.04 -7.71 9.21
C TYR A 45 -3.13 -6.65 8.55
N LEU A 46 -3.40 -6.32 7.29
CA LEU A 46 -2.64 -5.37 6.50
C LEU A 46 -3.21 -3.95 6.59
N TYR A 47 -4.53 -3.78 6.65
CA TYR A 47 -5.20 -2.49 6.48
C TYR A 47 -6.07 -2.07 7.66
N GLN A 48 -6.11 -0.75 7.90
CA GLN A 48 -6.95 -0.13 8.92
C GLN A 48 -8.21 0.47 8.28
N THR A 49 -9.37 0.21 8.88
CA THR A 49 -10.65 0.77 8.42
C THR A 49 -10.96 2.14 9.04
N VAL A 50 -10.43 2.41 10.24
CA VAL A 50 -10.60 3.69 10.92
C VAL A 50 -9.79 4.80 10.22
N GLY A 51 -10.45 5.92 9.91
CA GLY A 51 -9.81 7.10 9.32
C GLY A 51 -9.78 7.14 7.79
N GLN A 52 -10.47 6.21 7.12
CA GLN A 52 -10.55 6.14 5.66
C GLN A 52 -11.10 7.44 5.03
N ASP A 53 -12.01 8.13 5.70
CA ASP A 53 -12.55 9.42 5.24
C ASP A 53 -11.47 10.51 5.19
N ALA A 54 -10.49 10.46 6.10
CA ALA A 54 -9.42 11.44 6.16
C ALA A 54 -8.47 11.35 4.95
N ILE A 55 -8.38 10.18 4.32
CA ILE A 55 -7.43 9.91 3.22
C ILE A 55 -7.69 10.84 2.03
N GLU A 56 -8.96 11.06 1.68
CA GLU A 56 -9.32 11.92 0.57
C GLU A 56 -8.95 13.38 0.84
N PHE A 57 -9.18 13.85 2.08
CA PHE A 57 -8.78 15.20 2.49
C PHE A 57 -7.26 15.36 2.52
N VAL A 58 -6.52 14.35 3.00
CA VAL A 58 -5.06 14.36 3.01
C VAL A 58 -4.51 14.41 1.59
N ALA A 59 -5.01 13.58 0.67
CA ALA A 59 -4.54 13.60 -0.72
C ALA A 59 -4.84 14.93 -1.42
N ARG A 60 -6.03 15.51 -1.19
CA ARG A 60 -6.36 16.86 -1.69
C ARG A 60 -5.43 17.93 -1.12
N ALA A 61 -5.06 17.85 0.15
CA ALA A 61 -4.14 18.80 0.77
C ALA A 61 -2.69 18.64 0.28
N LEU A 62 -2.30 17.42 -0.11
CA LEU A 62 -1.01 17.12 -0.72
C LEU A 62 -0.95 17.51 -2.21
N ASP A 63 -2.10 17.79 -2.83
CA ASP A 63 -2.25 18.12 -4.26
C ASP A 63 -1.65 17.04 -5.18
N VAL A 64 -1.96 15.77 -4.88
CA VAL A 64 -1.52 14.62 -5.69
C VAL A 64 -2.70 13.70 -6.06
N PRO A 65 -2.62 12.97 -7.18
CA PRO A 65 -3.59 11.94 -7.52
C PRO A 65 -3.75 10.90 -6.39
N LEU A 66 -4.99 10.51 -6.11
CA LEU A 66 -5.32 9.45 -5.15
C LEU A 66 -5.88 8.23 -5.88
N TYR A 67 -5.21 7.09 -5.70
CA TYR A 67 -5.66 5.79 -6.17
C TYR A 67 -6.27 5.00 -5.02
N ARG A 68 -7.53 4.58 -5.16
CA ARG A 68 -8.20 3.73 -4.17
C ARG A 68 -8.65 2.43 -4.79
N ARG A 69 -8.51 1.35 -4.03
CA ARG A 69 -9.06 0.03 -4.37
C ARG A 69 -9.78 -0.55 -3.16
N VAL A 70 -10.81 -1.34 -3.43
CA VAL A 70 -11.53 -2.09 -2.40
C VAL A 70 -10.75 -3.38 -2.11
N ILE A 71 -10.59 -3.71 -0.82
CA ILE A 71 -10.03 -4.99 -0.39
C ILE A 71 -11.07 -6.08 -0.71
N ALA A 72 -10.70 -6.98 -1.59
CA ALA A 72 -11.53 -8.11 -2.03
C ALA A 72 -10.99 -9.44 -1.50
N GLY A 73 -9.67 -9.53 -1.28
CA GLY A 73 -9.00 -10.67 -0.66
C GLY A 73 -9.18 -10.72 0.86
N ALA A 74 -8.79 -11.86 1.43
CA ALA A 74 -8.76 -12.10 2.87
C ALA A 74 -7.30 -12.25 3.35
N ALA A 75 -7.06 -12.22 4.66
CA ALA A 75 -5.74 -12.58 5.22
C ALA A 75 -5.53 -14.10 5.14
N VAL A 76 -5.10 -14.61 3.97
CA VAL A 76 -4.98 -16.05 3.68
C VAL A 76 -3.64 -16.57 4.17
N GLU A 77 -2.53 -16.02 3.66
CA GLU A 77 -1.20 -16.33 4.17
C GLU A 77 -0.91 -15.40 5.34
N GLN A 78 -0.68 -15.95 6.53
CA GLN A 78 -0.46 -15.18 7.76
C GLN A 78 0.94 -15.37 8.37
N GLY A 79 1.79 -16.15 7.70
CA GLY A 79 3.15 -16.43 8.10
C GLY A 79 4.07 -15.22 8.04
N GLY A 80 5.30 -15.45 8.52
CA GLY A 80 6.38 -14.45 8.56
C GLY A 80 7.05 -14.18 7.21
N GLU A 81 6.65 -14.91 6.16
CA GLU A 81 7.10 -14.73 4.78
C GLU A 81 5.87 -14.65 3.88
N TYR A 82 6.00 -14.01 2.72
CA TYR A 82 4.92 -13.94 1.74
C TYR A 82 5.51 -14.10 0.33
N GLY A 83 5.02 -15.12 -0.38
CA GLY A 83 5.63 -15.61 -1.62
C GLY A 83 7.00 -16.28 -1.42
N GLY A 84 7.40 -17.11 -2.39
CA GLY A 84 8.70 -17.78 -2.39
C GLY A 84 9.85 -16.92 -2.93
N ARG A 85 11.10 -17.27 -2.59
CA ARG A 85 12.31 -16.76 -3.28
C ARG A 85 12.58 -17.44 -4.61
N ASP A 86 11.92 -18.58 -4.84
CA ASP A 86 12.08 -19.37 -6.05
C ASP A 86 11.11 -18.86 -7.13
N PRO A 87 11.60 -18.44 -8.32
CA PRO A 87 10.79 -18.02 -9.47
C PRO A 87 9.64 -18.98 -9.85
N SER A 88 9.75 -20.26 -9.49
CA SER A 88 8.74 -21.29 -9.78
C SER A 88 7.62 -21.42 -8.74
N THR A 89 7.78 -20.83 -7.55
CA THR A 89 6.80 -20.84 -6.44
C THR A 89 6.49 -19.43 -5.89
N SER A 90 6.95 -18.38 -6.60
CA SER A 90 6.86 -16.97 -6.21
C SER A 90 5.59 -16.26 -6.72
N GLY A 91 4.58 -17.03 -7.13
CA GLY A 91 3.27 -16.48 -7.42
C GLY A 91 2.62 -15.93 -6.15
N GLY A 92 1.86 -14.85 -6.30
CA GLY A 92 0.98 -14.34 -5.26
C GLY A 92 -0.03 -15.39 -4.78
N ILE A 93 -0.57 -15.21 -3.59
CA ILE A 93 -1.56 -16.13 -3.03
C ILE A 93 -2.95 -15.70 -3.52
N GLN A 94 -3.57 -16.53 -4.36
CA GLN A 94 -4.88 -16.20 -4.92
C GLN A 94 -5.91 -15.92 -3.83
N GLY A 95 -6.53 -14.74 -3.88
CA GLY A 95 -7.55 -14.33 -2.91
C GLY A 95 -6.98 -13.76 -1.61
N ASP A 96 -5.67 -13.55 -1.51
CA ASP A 96 -5.06 -12.85 -0.38
C ASP A 96 -5.15 -11.33 -0.53
N GLU A 97 -5.36 -10.63 0.58
CA GLU A 97 -5.41 -9.16 0.66
C GLU A 97 -4.14 -8.48 0.12
N THR A 98 -3.01 -9.18 0.11
CA THR A 98 -1.75 -8.68 -0.44
C THR A 98 -1.81 -8.52 -1.97
N GLU A 99 -2.59 -9.35 -2.68
CA GLU A 99 -2.73 -9.22 -4.13
C GLU A 99 -3.54 -7.99 -4.53
N ASP A 100 -4.45 -7.53 -3.67
CA ASP A 100 -5.14 -6.25 -3.88
C ASP A 100 -4.15 -5.07 -3.84
N LEU A 101 -3.10 -5.17 -3.02
CA LEU A 101 -2.02 -4.17 -2.97
C LEU A 101 -1.20 -4.18 -4.24
N TYR A 102 -0.88 -5.37 -4.74
CA TYR A 102 -0.17 -5.54 -6.00
C TYR A 102 -0.91 -4.85 -7.13
N GLU A 103 -2.18 -5.15 -7.28
CA GLU A 103 -3.01 -4.59 -8.33
C GLU A 103 -3.19 -3.06 -8.20
N LEU A 104 -3.30 -2.53 -6.97
CA LEU A 104 -3.31 -1.10 -6.72
C LEU A 104 -2.00 -0.43 -7.15
N LEU A 105 -0.86 -0.97 -6.73
CA LEU A 105 0.45 -0.41 -7.06
C LEU A 105 0.80 -0.56 -8.54
N LEU A 106 0.37 -1.64 -9.19
CA LEU A 106 0.48 -1.82 -10.64
C LEU A 106 -0.32 -0.75 -11.38
N THR A 107 -1.52 -0.40 -10.89
CA THR A 107 -2.33 0.68 -11.46
C THR A 107 -1.60 2.02 -11.34
N VAL A 108 -1.03 2.32 -10.17
CA VAL A 108 -0.24 3.54 -9.97
C VAL A 108 0.96 3.57 -10.91
N LYS A 109 1.74 2.49 -10.99
CA LYS A 109 2.94 2.40 -11.84
C LYS A 109 2.61 2.56 -13.31
N THR A 110 1.48 2.03 -13.75
CA THR A 110 1.00 2.19 -15.14
C THR A 110 0.75 3.65 -15.49
N HIS A 111 0.19 4.44 -14.57
CA HIS A 111 -0.08 5.86 -14.79
C HIS A 111 1.14 6.76 -14.49
N HIS A 112 2.04 6.30 -13.61
CA HIS A 112 3.24 7.00 -13.16
C HIS A 112 4.48 6.09 -13.31
N PRO A 113 4.94 5.82 -14.54
CA PRO A 113 6.07 4.93 -14.81
C PRO A 113 7.38 5.39 -14.16
N GLU A 114 7.49 6.67 -13.80
CA GLU A 114 8.63 7.29 -13.13
C GLU A 114 8.67 7.06 -11.60
N VAL A 115 7.67 6.39 -11.00
CA VAL A 115 7.70 5.97 -9.59
C VAL A 115 8.84 4.98 -9.37
N LEU A 116 9.72 5.28 -8.40
CA LEU A 116 10.91 4.50 -8.04
C LEU A 116 10.83 3.90 -6.63
N GLY A 117 9.75 4.15 -5.90
CA GLY A 117 9.64 3.83 -4.49
C GLY A 117 8.20 3.81 -4.01
N VAL A 118 7.93 3.00 -2.98
CA VAL A 118 6.68 3.01 -2.22
C VAL A 118 7.02 3.42 -0.80
N SER A 119 6.34 4.44 -0.26
CA SER A 119 6.50 4.84 1.14
C SER A 119 5.35 4.31 1.99
N VAL A 120 5.68 3.76 3.17
CA VAL A 120 4.72 3.09 4.04
C VAL A 120 4.92 3.51 5.49
N GLY A 121 3.80 3.79 6.18
CA GLY A 121 3.77 4.14 7.60
C GLY A 121 3.72 2.96 8.57
N ALA A 122 4.09 1.74 8.15
CA ALA A 122 4.04 0.56 9.00
C ALA A 122 5.21 0.58 10.00
N ILE A 123 4.88 0.60 11.30
CA ILE A 123 5.88 0.64 12.38
C ILE A 123 5.95 -0.74 13.04
N LEU A 124 7.12 -1.38 12.98
CA LEU A 124 7.47 -2.64 13.66
C LEU A 124 6.64 -3.88 13.28
N SER A 125 5.70 -3.78 12.34
CA SER A 125 4.96 -4.94 11.83
C SER A 125 5.76 -5.69 10.76
N ASN A 126 6.28 -6.87 11.12
CA ASN A 126 6.90 -7.76 10.14
C ASN A 126 5.89 -8.25 9.10
N TYR A 127 4.64 -8.51 9.50
CA TYR A 127 3.58 -8.95 8.60
C TYR A 127 3.37 -7.96 7.45
N GLN A 128 3.21 -6.67 7.77
CA GLN A 128 2.99 -5.62 6.77
C GLN A 128 4.24 -5.40 5.92
N ARG A 129 5.43 -5.42 6.55
CA ARG A 129 6.71 -5.23 5.85
C ARG A 129 6.94 -6.26 4.75
N VAL A 130 6.83 -7.56 5.05
CA VAL A 130 7.17 -8.61 4.07
C VAL A 130 6.20 -8.63 2.88
N ARG A 131 4.93 -8.27 3.10
CA ARG A 131 3.91 -8.18 2.05
C ARG A 131 4.14 -6.99 1.12
N VAL A 132 4.48 -5.82 1.68
CA VAL A 132 4.87 -4.65 0.88
C VAL A 132 6.15 -4.94 0.10
N GLU A 133 7.16 -5.55 0.73
CA GLU A 133 8.41 -5.93 0.06
C GLU A 133 8.16 -6.91 -1.10
N HIS A 134 7.31 -7.91 -0.91
CA HIS A 134 6.89 -8.85 -1.96
C HIS A 134 6.26 -8.12 -3.15
N VAL A 135 5.26 -7.29 -2.88
CA VAL A 135 4.52 -6.57 -3.92
C VAL A 135 5.40 -5.58 -4.68
N TYR A 136 6.30 -4.89 -3.97
CA TYR A 136 7.23 -3.93 -4.57
C TYR A 136 8.14 -4.60 -5.60
N VAL A 137 8.67 -5.78 -5.29
CA VAL A 137 9.56 -6.53 -6.19
C VAL A 137 8.86 -6.93 -7.49
N LEU A 138 7.54 -7.17 -7.44
CA LEU A 138 6.75 -7.60 -8.59
C LEU A 138 6.19 -6.43 -9.40
N SER A 139 5.85 -5.31 -8.77
CA SER A 139 5.14 -4.19 -9.41
C SER A 139 6.05 -3.17 -10.11
N LEU A 140 7.36 -3.20 -9.87
CA LEU A 140 8.34 -2.29 -10.48
C LEU A 140 9.34 -2.95 -11.43
N ARG A 141 9.13 -4.22 -11.79
CA ARG A 141 9.75 -4.82 -12.99
C ARG A 141 9.02 -4.35 -14.24
#